data_AF-A0A3D5CNZ2-F1
#
_entry.id   AF-A0A3D5CNZ2-F1
#
_cell.length_a   1.000
_cell.length_b   1.000
_cell.length_c   1.000
_cell.angle_alpha   90.00
_cell.angle_beta   90.00
_cell.angle_gamma   90.00
#
_symmetry.space_group_name_H-M   'P 1'
#
loop_
_entity.id
_entity.type
_entity.pdbx_description
1 polymer ?
#
loop_
_entity_poly.entity_id
_entity_poly.type
_entity_poly.pdbx_seq_one_letter_code
_entity_poly.pdbx_strand_id
1 'polypeptide(L)'
;SDSVIKNLIFKGLIEDVGRSEGPGRPILYGTTSSFLQHFGISSLKELPPINAEDDQLQIDLKSDKNVENSESDPQYVSMKLPENDG
;
A
#
# COMPACT_ATOMS: atom_id res chain seq x y z
N SER A 1 2.01 7.36 1.96
CA SER A 1 0.58 7.76 2.00
C SER A 1 0.20 8.63 0.80
N ASP A 2 0.89 9.74 0.51
CA ASP A 2 0.55 10.63 -0.63
C ASP A 2 0.56 10.00 -2.03
N SER A 3 1.38 8.96 -2.22
CA SER A 3 1.50 8.28 -3.52
C SER A 3 0.18 7.67 -3.99
N VAL A 4 -0.67 7.19 -3.07
CA VAL A 4 -1.95 6.57 -3.41
C VAL A 4 -2.90 7.60 -4.00
N ILE A 5 -3.06 8.75 -3.34
CA ILE A 5 -3.92 9.85 -3.81
C ILE A 5 -3.45 10.34 -5.18
N LYS A 6 -2.13 10.56 -5.35
CA LYS A 6 -1.57 10.97 -6.64
C LYS A 6 -1.84 9.95 -7.75
N ASN A 7 -1.74 8.66 -7.45
CA ASN A 7 -2.06 7.61 -8.40
C ASN A 7 -3.55 7.57 -8.77
N LEU A 8 -4.45 7.75 -7.82
CA LEU A 8 -5.89 7.77 -8.08
C LEU A 8 -6.29 8.97 -8.94
N ILE A 9 -5.69 10.15 -8.69
CA ILE A 9 -5.86 11.35 -9.52
C ILE A 9 -5.30 11.10 -10.93
N PHE A 10 -4.09 10.53 -11.04
CA PHE A 10 -3.47 10.22 -12.33
C PHE A 10 -4.31 9.24 -13.17
N LYS A 11 -4.92 8.25 -12.53
CA LYS A 11 -5.87 7.32 -13.17
C LYS A 11 -7.23 7.96 -13.46
N GLY A 12 -7.46 9.19 -13.03
CA GLY A 12 -8.72 9.92 -13.19
C GLY A 12 -9.86 9.33 -12.37
N LEU A 13 -9.59 8.52 -11.35
CA LEU A 13 -10.63 7.88 -10.51
C LEU A 13 -11.17 8.82 -9.44
N ILE A 14 -10.37 9.80 -9.00
CA ILE A 14 -10.78 10.84 -8.05
C ILE A 14 -10.33 12.22 -8.54
N GLU A 15 -10.96 13.26 -8.02
CA GLU A 15 -10.64 14.67 -8.29
C GLU A 15 -10.81 15.53 -7.03
N ASP A 16 -10.29 16.76 -7.07
CA ASP A 16 -10.52 17.77 -6.05
C ASP A 16 -11.91 18.41 -6.20
N VAL A 17 -12.74 18.27 -5.17
CA VAL A 17 -14.12 18.80 -5.16
C VAL A 17 -14.26 20.09 -4.35
N GLY A 18 -13.13 20.62 -3.87
CA GLY A 18 -13.07 21.87 -3.13
C GLY A 18 -12.19 21.79 -1.89
N ARG A 19 -12.46 22.66 -0.93
CA ARG A 19 -11.75 22.71 0.35
C ARG A 19 -12.76 22.83 1.48
N SER A 20 -12.49 22.15 2.59
CA SER A 20 -13.32 22.29 3.79
C SER A 20 -13.03 23.58 4.53
N GLU A 21 -14.03 24.09 5.23
CA GLU A 21 -13.93 25.26 6.09
C GLU A 21 -13.42 24.80 7.46
N GLY A 22 -12.13 25.06 7.72
CA GLY A 22 -11.43 24.66 8.94
C GLY A 22 -9.95 25.04 8.88
N PRO A 23 -9.20 24.91 9.99
CA PRO A 23 -7.78 25.22 10.02
C PRO A 23 -7.02 24.47 8.92
N GLY A 24 -6.20 25.19 8.14
CA GLY A 24 -5.42 24.63 7.03
C GLY A 24 -6.20 24.41 5.72
N ARG A 25 -7.53 24.58 5.72
CA ARG A 25 -8.42 24.46 4.54
C ARG A 25 -8.06 23.25 3.65
N PRO A 26 -8.13 22.03 4.19
CA PRO A 26 -7.67 20.84 3.49
C PRO A 26 -8.54 20.55 2.27
N ILE A 27 -7.91 19.95 1.25
CA ILE A 27 -8.56 19.56 0.00
C ILE A 27 -9.56 18.44 0.26
N LEU A 28 -10.75 18.57 -0.31
CA LEU A 28 -11.76 17.52 -0.38
C LEU A 28 -11.61 16.79 -1.70
N TYR A 29 -11.64 15.46 -1.65
CA TYR A 29 -11.60 14.61 -2.83
C TYR A 29 -12.93 13.90 -3.04
N GLY A 30 -13.33 13.74 -4.30
CA GLY A 30 -14.52 12.99 -4.71
C GLY A 30 -14.20 12.03 -5.85
N THR A 31 -15.09 11.06 -6.08
CA THR A 31 -15.00 10.12 -7.21
C THR A 31 -15.48 10.78 -8.50
N THR A 32 -14.92 10.37 -9.64
CA THR A 32 -15.30 10.88 -10.96
C THR A 32 -16.27 9.95 -11.69
N SER A 33 -16.74 10.35 -12.88
CA SER A 33 -17.46 9.44 -13.79
C SER A 33 -16.60 8.24 -14.23
N SER A 34 -15.28 8.41 -14.35
CA SER A 34 -14.36 7.32 -14.69
C SER A 34 -14.30 6.26 -13.60
N PHE A 35 -14.49 6.65 -12.33
CA PHE A 35 -14.66 5.68 -11.24
C PHE A 35 -15.87 4.78 -11.50
N LEU A 36 -17.04 5.38 -11.76
CA LEU A 36 -18.27 4.62 -12.01
C LEU A 36 -18.09 3.64 -13.19
N GLN A 37 -17.51 4.12 -14.29
CA GLN A 37 -17.20 3.29 -15.46
C GLN A 37 -16.22 2.17 -15.13
N HIS A 38 -15.16 2.45 -14.37
CA HIS A 38 -14.15 1.47 -13.98
C HIS A 38 -14.75 0.33 -13.15
N PHE A 39 -15.68 0.64 -12.27
CA PHE A 39 -16.37 -0.34 -11.42
C PHE A 39 -17.66 -0.91 -12.06
N GLY A 40 -18.01 -0.48 -13.26
CA GLY A 40 -19.18 -0.97 -13.98
C GLY A 40 -20.52 -0.63 -13.32
N ILE A 41 -20.57 0.43 -12.51
CA ILE A 41 -21.77 0.89 -11.82
C ILE A 41 -22.31 2.17 -12.45
N SER A 42 -23.62 2.38 -12.39
CA SER A 42 -24.25 3.59 -12.95
C SER A 42 -24.35 4.73 -11.94
N SER A 43 -24.21 4.43 -10.65
CA SER A 43 -24.37 5.37 -9.54
C SER A 43 -23.68 4.88 -8.28
N LEU A 44 -23.25 5.81 -7.40
CA LEU A 44 -22.69 5.48 -6.08
C LEU A 44 -23.67 4.71 -5.18
N LYS A 45 -24.98 4.74 -5.48
CA LYS A 45 -26.01 3.97 -4.76
C LYS A 45 -25.92 2.46 -4.97
N GLU A 46 -25.20 2.02 -6.01
CA GLU A 46 -24.98 0.60 -6.31
C GLU A 46 -23.76 0.03 -5.57
N LEU A 47 -23.02 0.86 -4.83
CA LEU A 47 -21.93 0.37 -4.01
C LEU A 47 -22.48 -0.56 -2.92
N PRO A 48 -21.75 -1.65 -2.60
CA PRO A 48 -22.11 -2.51 -1.48
C PRO A 48 -22.27 -1.69 -0.18
N PRO A 49 -23.22 -2.06 0.70
CA PRO A 49 -23.33 -1.44 2.01
C PRO A 49 -22.04 -1.66 2.80
N ILE A 50 -21.65 -0.67 3.59
CA ILE A 50 -20.53 -0.82 4.52
C ILE A 50 -21.03 -1.65 5.70
N ASN A 51 -20.57 -2.89 5.83
CA ASN A 51 -20.78 -3.66 7.04
C ASN A 51 -19.72 -3.25 8.05
N ALA A 52 -20.12 -2.78 9.23
CA ALA A 52 -19.19 -2.36 10.29
C ALA A 52 -18.26 -3.50 10.77
N GLU A 53 -18.57 -4.76 10.45
CA GLU A 53 -17.74 -5.91 10.81
C GLU A 53 -16.65 -6.22 9.76
N ASP A 54 -16.78 -5.70 8.53
CA ASP A 54 -15.82 -5.88 7.43
C ASP A 54 -14.64 -4.88 7.49
N ASP A 55 -14.68 -3.89 8.39
CA ASP A 55 -13.62 -2.88 8.57
C ASP A 55 -12.30 -3.46 9.12
N GLN A 56 -12.27 -4.74 9.50
CA GLN A 56 -11.03 -5.47 9.74
C GLN A 56 -10.37 -5.85 8.41
N LEU A 57 -9.98 -4.83 7.63
CA LEU A 57 -9.03 -5.01 6.55
C LEU A 57 -7.68 -5.40 7.17
N GLN A 58 -7.48 -6.71 7.36
CA GLN A 58 -6.18 -7.30 7.61
C GLN A 58 -5.37 -7.06 6.35
N ILE A 59 -4.63 -5.95 6.31
CA ILE A 59 -3.58 -5.76 5.32
C ILE A 59 -2.53 -6.82 5.65
N ASP A 60 -2.66 -7.98 5.01
CA ASP A 60 -1.61 -8.98 4.92
C ASP A 60 -0.46 -8.35 4.14
N LEU A 61 0.34 -7.55 4.83
CA LEU A 61 1.72 -7.30 4.50
C LEU A 61 2.38 -8.67 4.57
N LYS A 62 2.31 -9.44 3.46
CA LYS A 62 3.31 -10.46 3.19
C LYS A 62 4.63 -9.72 3.09
N SER A 63 5.25 -9.50 4.24
CA SER A 63 6.67 -9.24 4.34
C SER A 63 7.32 -10.43 3.66
N ASP A 64 7.77 -10.22 2.43
CA ASP A 64 8.77 -11.07 1.78
C ASP A 64 9.98 -11.12 2.73
N LYS A 65 9.94 -12.04 3.69
CA LYS A 65 11.12 -12.50 4.40
C LYS A 65 11.83 -13.47 3.46
N ASN A 66 12.37 -12.92 2.38
CA ASN A 66 13.47 -13.53 1.67
C ASN A 66 14.73 -12.79 2.12
N VAL A 67 15.20 -13.13 3.32
CA VAL A 67 16.55 -12.83 3.78
C VAL A 67 17.12 -14.12 4.34
N GLU A 68 17.92 -14.74 3.46
CA GLU A 68 19.12 -15.52 3.72
C GLU A 68 19.04 -16.62 4.78
N ASN A 69 18.90 -17.85 4.29
CA ASN A 69 19.70 -18.94 4.83
C ASN A 69 20.13 -19.86 3.69
N SER A 70 21.23 -19.49 3.03
CA SER A 70 21.98 -20.39 2.15
C SER A 70 23.42 -20.49 2.62
N GLU A 71 23.62 -20.84 3.89
CA GLU A 71 24.87 -21.42 4.36
C GLU A 71 24.74 -22.95 4.36
N SER A 72 24.93 -23.51 3.17
CA SER A 72 25.45 -24.86 3.01
C SER A 72 26.09 -24.99 1.63
N ASP A 73 27.03 -24.09 1.31
CA ASP A 73 28.00 -24.31 0.25
C ASP A 73 29.28 -24.93 0.88
N PRO A 74 29.64 -26.20 0.58
CA PRO A 74 30.70 -26.91 1.29
C PRO A 74 32.14 -26.42 1.01
N GLN A 75 32.34 -25.30 0.31
CA GLN A 75 33.66 -24.88 -0.16
C GLN A 75 34.43 -23.92 0.76
N TYR A 76 33.86 -23.52 1.90
CA TYR A 76 34.61 -22.77 2.93
C TYR A 76 35.14 -23.68 4.04
N VAL A 77 35.90 -24.71 3.65
CA VAL A 77 36.78 -25.43 4.57
C VAL A 77 38.19 -24.83 4.45
N SER A 78 38.69 -24.35 5.59
CA SER A 78 40.09 -23.98 5.89
C SER A 78 40.56 -22.57 5.55
N MET A 79 40.42 -21.68 6.53
CA MET A 79 41.54 -20.86 6.98
C MET A 79 41.41 -20.66 8.50
N LYS A 80 42.03 -21.55 9.28
CA LYS A 80 42.31 -21.27 10.70
C LYS A 80 43.39 -20.18 10.72
N LEU A 81 43.01 -18.98 11.15
CA LEU A 81 43.97 -17.95 11.54
C LEU A 81 44.76 -18.49 12.75
N PRO A 82 46.10 -18.35 12.79
CA PRO A 82 46.88 -18.78 13.94
C PRO A 82 46.46 -17.98 15.18
N GLU A 83 46.27 -18.71 16.28
CA GLU A 83 45.98 -18.14 17.59
C GLU A 83 47.17 -17.24 17.99
N ASN A 84 46.87 -16.00 18.36
CA ASN A 84 47.88 -15.04 18.78
C ASN A 84 48.24 -15.36 20.23
N ASP A 85 49.39 -16.02 20.42
CA ASP A 85 49.98 -16.29 21.72
C ASP A 85 50.20 -14.98 22.48
N GLY A 86 49.64 -14.90 23.69
CA GLY A 86 49.99 -13.93 24.73
C GLY A 86 50.80 -14.62 25.83
#